data_AF-A0A8H9N3H1-F1
#
_entry.id   AF-A0A8H9N3H1-F1
#
_cell.length_a   1.000
_cell.length_b   1.000
_cell.length_c   1.000
_cell.angle_alpha   90.00
_cell.angle_beta   90.00
_cell.angle_gamma   90.00
#
_symmetry.space_group_name_H-M   'P 1'
#
loop_
_entity.id
_entity.type
_entity.pdbx_description
1 polymer ?
#
loop_
_entity_poly.entity_id
_entity_poly.type
_entity_poly.pdbx_seq_one_letter_code
_entity_poly.pdbx_strand_id
1 'polypeptide(L)'
;MSLYFKQVILTTAALAVSGFSLSETVFEKALVAKPLVDEAELVKFVRSDTFNPYQKGGNGTTLLEIAEEKNLNETKAAIKSELTKFKRSEERRKIAAALDSGVLDALKDPESFLIELAYKGMFGEFKEVAKKHSIKDFNFMNKSGDTPLMAAQYTYYEESSRELTKWLVENGASTKFTSEVNPLVMACKLDNWRSVAILLAGGADPFQPINLKAVATSQNSTGCQVLIEKVILESNR
;
A
#
# COMPACT_ATOMS: atom_id res chain seq x y z
N MET A 1 16.66 -24.49 42.39
CA MET A 1 15.62 -24.43 41.35
C MET A 1 14.51 -23.51 41.85
N SER A 2 14.52 -22.25 41.41
CA SER A 2 13.78 -21.12 42.01
C SER A 2 12.26 -21.28 41.87
N LEU A 3 11.50 -20.85 42.88
CA LEU A 3 10.02 -20.79 42.86
C LEU A 3 9.48 -20.09 41.60
N TYR A 4 10.24 -19.15 41.01
CA TYR A 4 9.89 -18.47 39.76
C TYR A 4 9.71 -19.42 38.56
N PHE A 5 10.49 -20.49 38.49
CA PHE A 5 10.40 -21.45 37.37
C PHE A 5 9.12 -22.30 37.47
N LYS A 6 8.63 -22.56 38.69
CA LYS A 6 7.35 -23.25 38.92
C LYS A 6 6.15 -22.35 38.64
N GLN A 7 6.25 -21.05 38.92
CA GLN A 7 5.18 -20.09 38.65
C GLN A 7 4.95 -19.89 37.13
N VAL A 8 6.04 -19.84 36.35
CA VAL A 8 6.00 -19.66 34.88
C VAL A 8 5.41 -20.88 34.16
N ILE A 9 5.67 -22.10 34.68
CA ILE A 9 5.10 -23.34 34.12
C ILE A 9 3.61 -23.47 34.47
N LEU A 10 3.18 -23.03 35.66
CA LEU A 10 1.76 -23.06 36.04
C LEU A 10 0.91 -22.07 35.25
N THR A 11 1.41 -20.87 34.96
CA THR A 11 0.67 -19.88 34.16
C THR A 11 0.58 -20.25 32.68
N THR A 12 1.62 -20.88 32.11
CA THR A 12 1.57 -21.41 30.74
C THR A 12 0.65 -22.62 30.61
N ALA A 13 0.58 -23.49 31.63
CA ALA A 13 -0.33 -24.63 31.63
C ALA A 13 -1.80 -24.24 31.84
N ALA A 14 -2.09 -23.19 32.63
CA ALA A 14 -3.47 -22.71 32.85
C ALA A 14 -4.09 -22.07 31.59
N LEU A 15 -3.29 -21.38 30.77
CA LEU A 15 -3.75 -20.73 29.53
C LEU A 15 -4.03 -21.74 28.40
N ALA A 16 -3.39 -22.91 28.42
CA ALA A 16 -3.66 -23.96 27.45
C ALA A 16 -5.03 -24.65 27.65
N VAL A 17 -5.62 -24.55 28.86
CA VAL A 17 -6.92 -25.16 29.21
C VAL A 17 -8.09 -24.22 28.91
N SER A 18 -7.86 -22.91 28.75
CA SER A 18 -8.90 -21.89 28.53
C SER A 18 -9.19 -21.58 27.04
N GLY A 19 -8.57 -22.29 26.09
CA GLY A 19 -8.79 -22.07 24.66
C GLY A 19 -8.19 -20.76 24.12
N PHE A 20 -7.26 -20.14 24.86
CA PHE A 20 -6.58 -18.92 24.43
C PHE A 20 -5.70 -19.21 23.22
N SER A 21 -5.89 -18.44 22.15
CA SER A 21 -5.03 -18.53 20.98
C SER A 21 -3.62 -18.03 21.33
N LEU A 22 -2.58 -18.60 20.71
CA LEU A 22 -1.19 -18.15 20.90
C LEU A 22 -1.05 -16.62 20.72
N SER A 23 -1.81 -16.04 19.78
CA SER A 23 -1.96 -14.60 19.56
C SER A 23 -2.36 -13.81 20.80
N GLU A 24 -3.32 -14.34 21.55
CA GLU A 24 -3.92 -13.69 22.72
C GLU A 24 -2.93 -13.70 23.89
N THR A 25 -2.13 -14.77 24.03
CA THR A 25 -1.09 -14.84 25.06
C THR A 25 0.08 -13.87 24.85
N VAL A 26 0.44 -13.57 23.60
CA VAL A 26 1.53 -12.62 23.30
C VAL A 26 1.07 -11.17 23.54
N PHE A 27 -0.16 -10.85 23.15
CA PHE A 27 -0.76 -9.55 23.42
C PHE A 27 -0.91 -9.27 24.93
N GLU A 28 -1.36 -10.26 25.71
CA GLU A 28 -1.47 -10.14 27.17
C GLU A 28 -0.10 -9.99 27.86
N LYS A 29 0.95 -10.65 27.35
CA LYS A 29 2.33 -10.41 27.82
C LYS A 29 2.78 -8.97 27.56
N ALA A 30 2.39 -8.38 26.44
CA ALA A 30 2.72 -6.99 26.11
C ALA A 30 2.07 -5.99 27.10
N LEU A 31 0.84 -6.26 27.54
CA LEU A 31 0.12 -5.42 28.51
C LEU A 31 0.79 -5.35 29.88
N VAL A 32 1.48 -6.41 30.30
CA VAL A 32 2.11 -6.52 31.62
C VAL A 32 3.58 -6.04 31.62
N ALA A 33 4.14 -5.70 30.46
CA ALA A 33 5.59 -5.62 30.27
C ALA A 33 6.29 -4.43 30.95
N LYS A 34 7.06 -4.73 32.01
CA LYS A 34 8.44 -4.22 32.23
C LYS A 34 9.39 -4.91 31.20
N PRO A 35 10.69 -4.57 31.04
CA PRO A 35 11.45 -4.67 29.76
C PRO A 35 11.77 -6.09 29.23
N LEU A 36 11.03 -7.12 29.65
CA LEU A 36 11.24 -8.54 29.34
C LEU A 36 10.55 -9.02 28.07
N VAL A 37 9.76 -8.20 27.38
CA VAL A 37 9.12 -8.63 26.11
C VAL A 37 10.07 -8.35 24.95
N ASP A 38 10.46 -9.41 24.26
CA ASP A 38 11.27 -9.34 23.05
C ASP A 38 10.48 -8.64 21.95
N GLU A 39 11.00 -7.49 21.48
CA GLU A 39 10.39 -6.71 20.42
C GLU A 39 10.27 -7.53 19.11
N ALA A 40 11.19 -8.48 18.87
CA ALA A 40 11.13 -9.37 17.72
C ALA A 40 9.93 -10.32 17.78
N GLU A 41 9.53 -10.78 18.97
CA GLU A 41 8.35 -11.63 19.16
C GLU A 41 7.06 -10.82 18.90
N LEU A 42 7.01 -9.57 19.36
CA LEU A 42 5.90 -8.66 19.06
C LEU A 42 5.79 -8.34 17.58
N VAL A 43 6.92 -8.09 16.90
CA VAL A 43 6.93 -7.85 15.46
C VAL A 43 6.42 -9.08 14.69
N LYS A 44 6.78 -10.29 15.10
CA LYS A 44 6.25 -11.54 14.51
C LYS A 44 4.75 -11.67 14.73
N PHE A 45 4.28 -11.38 15.94
CA PHE A 45 2.85 -11.39 16.26
C PHE A 45 2.07 -10.38 15.42
N VAL A 46 2.56 -9.14 15.34
CA VAL A 46 1.96 -8.07 14.52
C VAL A 46 1.85 -8.48 13.05
N ARG A 47 2.86 -9.18 12.52
CA ARG A 47 2.88 -9.65 11.13
C ARG A 47 2.09 -10.95 10.90
N SER A 48 1.42 -11.49 11.92
CA SER A 48 0.59 -12.69 11.78
C SER A 48 -0.80 -12.36 11.22
N ASP A 49 -1.42 -13.35 10.57
CA ASP A 49 -2.77 -13.20 9.99
C ASP A 49 -3.86 -12.99 11.06
N THR A 50 -3.55 -13.27 12.33
CA THR A 50 -4.47 -13.13 13.46
C THR A 50 -4.44 -11.75 14.10
N PHE A 51 -3.47 -10.90 13.74
CA PHE A 51 -3.34 -9.59 14.36
C PHE A 51 -4.46 -8.64 13.92
N ASN A 52 -5.17 -8.08 14.89
CA ASN A 52 -6.11 -6.99 14.67
C ASN A 52 -5.55 -5.71 15.31
N PRO A 53 -5.22 -4.66 14.52
CA PRO A 53 -4.62 -3.43 15.04
C PRO A 53 -5.56 -2.62 15.95
N TYR A 54 -6.85 -2.93 15.95
CA TYR A 54 -7.85 -2.32 16.83
C TYR A 54 -8.20 -3.20 18.03
N GLN A 55 -7.57 -4.37 18.18
CA GLN A 55 -7.77 -5.23 19.34
C GLN A 55 -7.35 -4.48 20.62
N LYS A 56 -8.25 -4.52 21.60
CA LYS A 56 -8.05 -3.94 22.93
C LYS A 56 -7.86 -5.06 23.94
N GLY A 57 -6.97 -4.84 24.90
CA GLY A 57 -6.81 -5.70 26.06
C GLY A 57 -7.92 -5.53 27.09
N GLY A 58 -7.84 -6.32 28.16
CA GLY A 58 -8.78 -6.21 29.29
C GLY A 58 -8.82 -4.82 29.96
N ASN A 59 -7.78 -4.00 29.79
CA ASN A 59 -7.71 -2.62 30.26
C ASN A 59 -8.18 -1.57 29.22
N GLY A 60 -8.61 -2.01 28.03
CA GLY A 60 -9.06 -1.12 26.95
C GLY A 60 -7.96 -0.54 26.06
N THR A 61 -6.69 -0.86 26.34
CA THR A 61 -5.51 -0.36 25.60
C THR A 61 -5.19 -1.24 24.39
N THR A 62 -4.74 -0.63 23.30
CA THR A 62 -4.27 -1.29 22.08
C THR A 62 -2.77 -1.57 22.13
N LEU A 63 -2.29 -2.50 21.29
CA LEU A 63 -0.84 -2.75 21.20
C LEU A 63 -0.07 -1.52 20.71
N LEU A 64 -0.69 -0.63 19.94
CA LEU A 64 -0.05 0.60 19.48
C LEU A 64 0.22 1.55 20.65
N GLU A 65 -0.77 1.78 21.51
CA GLU A 65 -0.64 2.63 22.69
C GLU A 65 0.43 2.09 23.64
N ILE A 66 0.50 0.76 23.81
CA ILE A 66 1.58 0.10 24.59
C ILE A 66 2.95 0.35 23.93
N ALA A 67 3.05 0.14 22.61
CA ALA A 67 4.30 0.35 21.88
C ALA A 67 4.78 1.81 21.94
N GLU A 68 3.86 2.78 21.97
CA GLU A 68 4.16 4.20 22.15
C GLU A 68 4.63 4.50 23.58
N GLU A 69 3.93 4.02 24.60
CA GLU A 69 4.31 4.22 26.01
C GLU A 69 5.69 3.62 26.32
N LYS A 70 5.99 2.45 25.74
CA LYS A 70 7.21 1.67 25.98
C LYS A 70 8.35 1.97 25.00
N ASN A 71 8.17 2.91 24.06
CA ASN A 71 9.15 3.25 23.03
C ASN A 71 9.61 2.07 22.16
N LEU A 72 8.72 1.13 21.85
CA LEU A 72 8.97 -0.03 20.97
C LEU A 72 8.88 0.39 19.50
N ASN A 73 9.99 0.89 18.95
CA ASN A 73 10.01 1.55 17.64
C ASN A 73 9.76 0.59 16.47
N GLU A 74 10.33 -0.62 16.50
CA GLU A 74 10.13 -1.63 15.45
C GLU A 74 8.70 -2.18 15.49
N THR A 75 8.18 -2.43 16.69
CA THR A 75 6.78 -2.87 16.87
C THR A 75 5.82 -1.80 16.38
N LYS A 76 6.03 -0.52 16.75
CA LYS A 76 5.23 0.61 16.25
C LYS A 76 5.27 0.71 14.73
N ALA A 77 6.45 0.54 14.12
CA ALA A 77 6.58 0.55 12.67
C ALA A 77 5.83 -0.63 12.02
N ALA A 78 5.92 -1.83 12.60
CA ALA A 78 5.17 -2.99 12.14
C ALA A 78 3.65 -2.77 12.25
N ILE A 79 3.16 -2.23 13.37
CA ILE A 79 1.73 -1.97 13.58
C ILE A 79 1.22 -0.93 12.58
N LYS A 80 1.97 0.16 12.34
CA LYS A 80 1.59 1.18 11.35
C LYS A 80 1.51 0.61 9.93
N SER A 81 2.42 -0.30 9.58
CA SER A 81 2.40 -1.02 8.30
C SER A 81 1.15 -1.89 8.18
N GLU A 82 0.86 -2.72 9.18
CA GLU A 82 -0.31 -3.61 9.18
C GLU A 82 -1.63 -2.83 9.26
N LEU A 83 -1.68 -1.71 9.99
CA LEU A 83 -2.83 -0.81 10.01
C LEU A 83 -3.17 -0.27 8.61
N THR A 84 -2.15 0.08 7.83
CA THR A 84 -2.31 0.53 6.44
C THR A 84 -2.90 -0.58 5.57
N LYS A 85 -2.39 -1.81 5.70
CA LYS A 85 -2.92 -2.99 4.99
C LYS A 85 -4.36 -3.30 5.41
N PHE A 86 -4.65 -3.25 6.71
CA PHE A 86 -5.98 -3.51 7.24
C PHE A 86 -7.00 -2.51 6.70
N LYS A 87 -6.72 -1.20 6.77
CA LYS A 87 -7.59 -0.14 6.22
C LYS A 87 -7.87 -0.36 4.73
N ARG A 88 -6.83 -0.68 3.96
CA ARG A 88 -6.99 -1.01 2.54
C ARG A 88 -7.89 -2.23 2.33
N SER A 89 -7.72 -3.27 3.13
CA SER A 89 -8.55 -4.49 3.04
C SER A 89 -10.02 -4.19 3.35
N GLU A 90 -10.30 -3.31 4.31
CA GLU A 90 -11.65 -2.89 4.66
C GLU A 90 -12.29 -2.07 3.53
N GLU A 91 -11.56 -1.12 2.94
CA GLU A 91 -12.06 -0.36 1.79
C GLU A 91 -12.34 -1.28 0.59
N ARG A 92 -11.45 -2.24 0.30
CA ARG A 92 -11.67 -3.24 -0.76
C ARG A 92 -12.93 -4.07 -0.51
N ARG A 93 -13.19 -4.52 0.73
CA ARG A 93 -14.43 -5.23 1.07
C ARG A 93 -15.68 -4.38 0.83
N LYS A 94 -15.63 -3.09 1.16
CA LYS A 94 -16.77 -2.16 0.91
C LYS A 94 -17.05 -2.05 -0.58
N ILE A 95 -16.01 -1.89 -1.40
CA ILE A 95 -16.15 -1.80 -2.86
C ILE A 95 -16.61 -3.13 -3.46
N ALA A 96 -16.07 -4.26 -3.00
CA ALA A 96 -16.52 -5.58 -3.42
C ALA A 96 -18.00 -5.80 -3.10
N ALA A 97 -18.45 -5.46 -1.88
CA ALA A 97 -19.87 -5.53 -1.52
C ALA A 97 -20.74 -4.60 -2.38
N ALA A 98 -20.25 -3.41 -2.74
CA ALA A 98 -20.95 -2.50 -3.64
C ALA A 98 -21.03 -3.02 -5.10
N LEU A 99 -20.00 -3.75 -5.55
CA LEU A 99 -20.00 -4.45 -6.84
C LEU A 99 -21.00 -5.61 -6.84
N ASP A 100 -21.00 -6.44 -5.80
CA ASP A 100 -21.85 -7.62 -5.64
C ASP A 100 -23.33 -7.24 -5.52
N SER A 101 -23.63 -6.15 -4.81
CA SER A 101 -24.99 -5.65 -4.66
C SER A 101 -25.52 -4.92 -5.91
N GLY A 102 -24.67 -4.67 -6.91
CA GLY A 102 -25.05 -3.93 -8.12
C GLY A 102 -25.25 -2.43 -7.91
N VAL A 103 -24.94 -1.89 -6.72
CA VAL A 103 -25.07 -0.45 -6.42
C VAL A 103 -24.22 0.38 -7.38
N LEU A 104 -23.05 -0.13 -7.78
CA LEU A 104 -22.15 0.56 -8.70
C LEU A 104 -22.60 0.56 -10.17
N ASP A 105 -23.73 -0.08 -10.50
CA ASP A 105 -24.23 -0.18 -11.88
C ASP A 105 -24.87 1.14 -12.30
N ALA A 106 -25.36 1.90 -11.34
CA ALA A 106 -25.96 3.22 -11.51
C ALA A 106 -24.96 4.38 -11.31
N LEU A 107 -23.65 4.11 -11.38
CA LEU A 107 -22.64 5.18 -11.30
C LEU A 107 -22.88 6.19 -12.42
N LYS A 108 -23.04 7.46 -12.04
CA LYS A 108 -23.24 8.57 -12.99
C LYS A 108 -21.95 8.96 -13.75
N ASP A 109 -20.80 8.69 -13.13
CA ASP A 109 -19.47 9.06 -13.62
C ASP A 109 -18.49 7.93 -13.25
N PRO A 110 -18.54 6.79 -13.96
CA PRO A 110 -17.67 5.66 -13.70
C PRO A 110 -16.19 5.98 -13.98
N GLU A 111 -15.89 6.90 -14.91
CA GLU A 111 -14.54 7.36 -15.22
C GLU A 111 -13.86 8.02 -14.00
N SER A 112 -14.50 8.99 -13.36
CA SER A 112 -13.94 9.60 -12.15
C SER A 112 -13.75 8.59 -11.03
N PHE A 113 -14.67 7.62 -10.89
CA PHE A 113 -14.54 6.56 -9.91
C PHE A 113 -13.37 5.61 -10.20
N LEU A 114 -13.14 5.27 -11.47
CA LEU A 114 -11.95 4.51 -11.89
C LEU A 114 -10.65 5.23 -11.53
N ILE A 115 -10.57 6.55 -11.72
CA ILE A 115 -9.41 7.34 -11.28
C ILE A 115 -9.21 7.27 -9.76
N GLU A 116 -10.29 7.32 -8.97
CA GLU A 116 -10.20 7.12 -7.51
C GLU A 116 -9.63 5.74 -7.14
N LEU A 117 -10.10 4.67 -7.79
CA LEU A 117 -9.58 3.32 -7.59
C LEU A 117 -8.10 3.23 -7.97
N ALA A 118 -7.67 3.93 -9.01
CA ALA A 118 -6.27 4.00 -9.42
C ALA A 118 -5.38 4.64 -8.34
N TYR A 119 -5.79 5.78 -7.76
CA TYR A 119 -5.09 6.40 -6.62
C TYR A 119 -4.95 5.45 -5.43
N LYS A 120 -6.01 4.70 -5.14
CA LYS A 120 -6.05 3.72 -4.04
C LYS A 120 -5.28 2.42 -4.35
N GLY A 121 -4.78 2.27 -5.58
CA GLY A 121 -4.11 1.05 -6.04
C GLY A 121 -5.05 -0.17 -6.03
N MET A 122 -6.35 0.03 -6.25
CA MET A 122 -7.36 -1.03 -6.24
C MET A 122 -7.51 -1.65 -7.63
N PHE A 123 -6.42 -2.26 -8.13
CA PHE A 123 -6.32 -2.76 -9.50
C PHE A 123 -7.39 -3.80 -9.86
N GLY A 124 -7.71 -4.73 -8.95
CA GLY A 124 -8.73 -5.75 -9.22
C GLY A 124 -10.10 -5.13 -9.41
N GLU A 125 -10.47 -4.25 -8.48
CA GLU A 125 -11.74 -3.53 -8.47
C GLU A 125 -11.85 -2.57 -9.65
N PHE A 126 -10.75 -1.90 -10.02
CA PHE A 126 -10.66 -1.06 -11.22
C PHE A 126 -11.08 -1.84 -12.47
N LYS A 127 -10.51 -3.04 -12.68
CA LYS A 127 -10.82 -3.85 -13.86
C LYS A 127 -12.28 -4.30 -13.89
N GLU A 128 -12.82 -4.71 -12.75
CA GLU A 128 -14.22 -5.13 -12.66
C GLU A 128 -15.18 -3.98 -12.97
N VAL A 129 -14.94 -2.79 -12.42
CA VAL A 129 -15.75 -1.60 -12.73
C VAL A 129 -15.63 -1.22 -14.21
N ALA A 130 -14.41 -1.17 -14.76
CA ALA A 130 -14.20 -0.83 -16.17
C ALA A 130 -14.92 -1.79 -17.10
N LYS A 131 -14.85 -3.10 -16.81
CA LYS A 131 -15.56 -4.14 -17.54
C LYS A 131 -17.08 -3.97 -17.43
N LYS A 132 -17.60 -3.74 -16.22
CA LYS A 132 -19.05 -3.63 -15.97
C LYS A 132 -19.66 -2.44 -16.73
N HIS A 133 -18.93 -1.33 -16.79
CA HIS A 133 -19.33 -0.11 -17.51
C HIS A 133 -18.90 -0.09 -18.98
N SER A 134 -18.33 -1.18 -19.51
CA SER A 134 -17.86 -1.30 -20.89
C SER A 134 -16.87 -0.21 -21.32
N ILE A 135 -16.05 0.27 -20.38
CA ILE A 135 -15.03 1.30 -20.62
C ILE A 135 -13.86 0.68 -21.38
N LYS A 136 -13.48 1.31 -22.51
CA LYS A 136 -12.39 0.86 -23.39
C LYS A 136 -11.35 1.94 -23.69
N ASP A 137 -11.68 3.20 -23.49
CA ASP A 137 -10.73 4.30 -23.57
C ASP A 137 -10.33 4.71 -22.16
N PHE A 138 -9.03 4.72 -21.88
CA PHE A 138 -8.46 5.05 -20.58
C PHE A 138 -7.74 6.41 -20.57
N ASN A 139 -8.02 7.26 -21.56
CA ASN A 139 -7.48 8.61 -21.66
C ASN A 139 -8.41 9.69 -21.09
N PHE A 140 -9.52 9.29 -20.43
CA PHE A 140 -10.39 10.22 -19.72
C PHE A 140 -9.65 10.91 -18.57
N MET A 141 -10.13 12.10 -18.21
CA MET A 141 -9.54 12.93 -17.17
C MET A 141 -10.59 13.29 -16.12
N ASN A 142 -10.19 13.34 -14.86
CA ASN A 142 -11.00 13.94 -13.81
C ASN A 142 -11.00 15.48 -13.92
N LYS A 143 -11.70 16.16 -13.01
CA LYS A 143 -11.74 17.63 -12.93
C LYS A 143 -10.40 18.31 -12.69
N SER A 144 -9.43 17.58 -12.14
CA SER A 144 -8.06 18.04 -11.90
C SER A 144 -7.16 17.82 -13.13
N GLY A 145 -7.65 17.16 -14.19
CA GLY A 145 -6.87 16.82 -15.38
C GLY A 145 -6.08 15.51 -15.25
N ASP A 146 -6.28 14.72 -14.19
CA ASP A 146 -5.57 13.47 -14.01
C ASP A 146 -6.20 12.36 -14.84
N THR A 147 -5.36 11.60 -15.54
CA THR A 147 -5.76 10.34 -16.19
C THR A 147 -5.59 9.14 -15.25
N PRO A 148 -6.20 7.98 -15.54
CA PRO A 148 -5.93 6.74 -14.82
C PRO A 148 -4.43 6.41 -14.72
N LEU A 149 -3.68 6.64 -15.80
CA LEU A 149 -2.25 6.35 -15.84
C LEU A 149 -1.43 7.28 -14.92
N MET A 150 -1.85 8.54 -14.78
CA MET A 150 -1.30 9.48 -13.81
C MET A 150 -1.62 9.04 -12.38
N ALA A 151 -2.89 8.74 -12.10
CA ALA A 151 -3.35 8.30 -10.78
C ALA A 151 -2.66 7.01 -10.32
N ALA A 152 -2.40 6.07 -11.24
CA ALA A 152 -1.66 4.84 -10.96
C ALA A 152 -0.24 5.08 -10.42
N GLN A 153 0.37 6.25 -10.70
CA GLN A 153 1.69 6.57 -10.17
C GLN A 153 1.64 7.08 -8.73
N TYR A 154 0.53 7.67 -8.29
CA TYR A 154 0.41 8.27 -6.96
C TYR A 154 0.19 7.27 -5.82
N THR A 155 -0.05 6.01 -6.13
CA THR A 155 -0.35 5.01 -5.10
C THR A 155 0.93 4.58 -4.36
N TYR A 156 0.84 4.45 -3.03
CA TYR A 156 1.94 3.93 -2.19
C TYR A 156 2.15 2.41 -2.34
N TYR A 157 1.30 1.74 -3.12
CA TYR A 157 1.35 0.29 -3.31
C TYR A 157 2.06 -0.05 -4.62
N GLU A 158 3.40 -0.12 -4.59
CA GLU A 158 4.25 -0.34 -5.78
C GLU A 158 3.78 -1.48 -6.68
N GLU A 159 3.41 -2.61 -6.11
CA GLU A 159 2.93 -3.78 -6.86
C GLU A 159 1.65 -3.44 -7.64
N SER A 160 0.68 -2.81 -6.99
CA SER A 160 -0.58 -2.41 -7.64
C SER A 160 -0.39 -1.26 -8.62
N SER A 161 0.52 -0.32 -8.33
CA SER A 161 0.95 0.72 -9.27
C SER A 161 1.49 0.09 -10.55
N ARG A 162 2.40 -0.87 -10.42
CA ARG A 162 3.03 -1.57 -11.54
C ARG A 162 2.01 -2.32 -12.38
N GLU A 163 1.19 -3.16 -11.75
CA GLU A 163 0.18 -3.96 -12.45
C GLU A 163 -0.82 -3.08 -13.19
N LEU A 164 -1.32 -2.02 -12.55
CA LEU A 164 -2.26 -1.10 -13.16
C LEU A 164 -1.59 -0.30 -14.30
N THR A 165 -0.36 0.19 -14.12
CA THR A 165 0.39 0.91 -15.15
C THR A 165 0.58 0.03 -16.39
N LYS A 166 1.04 -1.21 -16.20
CA LYS A 166 1.19 -2.18 -17.29
C LYS A 166 -0.12 -2.41 -18.01
N TRP A 167 -1.18 -2.72 -17.26
CA TRP A 167 -2.49 -3.01 -17.83
C TRP A 167 -3.06 -1.82 -18.61
N LEU A 168 -2.95 -0.60 -18.09
CA LEU A 168 -3.41 0.62 -18.77
C LEU A 168 -2.68 0.86 -20.09
N VAL A 169 -1.35 0.73 -20.10
CA VAL A 169 -0.53 0.89 -21.31
C VAL A 169 -0.88 -0.19 -22.36
N GLU A 170 -1.03 -1.45 -21.94
CA GLU A 170 -1.46 -2.55 -22.83
C GLU A 170 -2.88 -2.33 -23.40
N ASN A 171 -3.72 -1.56 -22.70
CA ASN A 171 -5.07 -1.21 -23.13
C ASN A 171 -5.16 0.19 -23.79
N GLY A 172 -4.04 0.73 -24.26
CA GLY A 172 -4.03 1.93 -25.10
C GLY A 172 -4.11 3.27 -24.34
N ALA A 173 -3.88 3.28 -23.02
CA ALA A 173 -3.66 4.54 -22.32
C ALA A 173 -2.43 5.26 -22.89
N SER A 174 -2.58 6.54 -23.22
CA SER A 174 -1.51 7.36 -23.76
C SER A 174 -0.39 7.47 -22.75
N THR A 175 0.84 7.23 -23.19
CA THR A 175 2.08 7.54 -22.47
C THR A 175 2.65 8.90 -22.85
N LYS A 176 2.06 9.54 -23.87
CA LYS A 176 2.51 10.81 -24.45
C LYS A 176 1.67 11.95 -23.88
N PHE A 177 2.25 12.67 -22.92
CA PHE A 177 1.60 13.79 -22.27
C PHE A 177 2.37 15.07 -22.52
N THR A 178 1.69 16.14 -22.91
CA THR A 178 2.30 17.45 -23.14
C THR A 178 2.43 18.29 -21.85
N SER A 179 1.84 17.83 -20.75
CA SER A 179 1.92 18.47 -19.44
C SER A 179 3.28 18.24 -18.78
N GLU A 180 3.75 19.24 -18.01
CA GLU A 180 4.94 19.13 -17.16
C GLU A 180 4.76 18.08 -16.04
N VAL A 181 3.51 17.84 -15.62
CA VAL A 181 3.16 16.74 -14.71
C VAL A 181 2.64 15.60 -15.56
N ASN A 182 3.47 14.56 -15.75
CA ASN A 182 3.12 13.36 -16.52
C ASN A 182 3.51 12.09 -15.75
N PRO A 183 2.99 10.91 -16.14
CA PRO A 183 3.24 9.66 -15.44
C PRO A 183 4.73 9.31 -15.30
N LEU A 184 5.57 9.60 -16.30
CA LEU A 184 7.00 9.29 -16.24
C LEU A 184 7.69 10.13 -15.16
N VAL A 185 7.42 11.44 -15.12
CA VAL A 185 7.94 12.35 -14.09
C VAL A 185 7.47 11.93 -12.69
N MET A 186 6.23 11.47 -12.55
CA MET A 186 5.69 11.00 -11.27
C MET A 186 6.31 9.70 -10.79
N ALA A 187 6.44 8.71 -11.68
CA ALA A 187 7.12 7.44 -11.37
C ALA A 187 8.57 7.70 -10.92
N CYS A 188 9.25 8.60 -11.60
CA CYS A 188 10.58 9.09 -11.21
C CYS A 188 10.63 9.71 -9.81
N LYS A 189 9.71 10.64 -9.50
CA LYS A 189 9.68 11.33 -8.19
C LYS A 189 9.48 10.37 -7.02
N LEU A 190 8.83 9.24 -7.29
CA LEU A 190 8.52 8.20 -6.32
C LEU A 190 9.51 7.02 -6.37
N ASP A 191 10.60 7.14 -7.14
CA ASP A 191 11.62 6.10 -7.33
C ASP A 191 11.04 4.74 -7.78
N ASN A 192 9.93 4.77 -8.51
CA ASN A 192 9.24 3.57 -8.98
C ASN A 192 9.83 3.12 -10.32
N TRP A 193 11.01 2.49 -10.25
CA TRP A 193 11.78 2.03 -11.40
C TRP A 193 10.99 1.10 -12.35
N ARG A 194 10.08 0.28 -11.81
CA ARG A 194 9.27 -0.65 -12.60
C ARG A 194 8.24 0.10 -13.44
N SER A 195 7.57 1.10 -12.87
CA SER A 195 6.68 1.97 -13.64
C SER A 195 7.43 2.76 -14.70
N VAL A 196 8.64 3.26 -14.39
CA VAL A 196 9.50 3.93 -15.39
C VAL A 196 9.77 3.00 -16.57
N ALA A 197 10.20 1.76 -16.32
CA ALA A 197 10.46 0.78 -17.38
C ALA A 197 9.22 0.50 -18.25
N ILE A 198 8.05 0.33 -17.63
CA ILE A 198 6.78 0.10 -18.34
C ILE A 198 6.41 1.31 -19.20
N LEU A 199 6.52 2.52 -18.68
CA LEU A 199 6.16 3.74 -19.39
C LEU A 199 7.08 3.99 -20.59
N LEU A 200 8.39 3.77 -20.44
CA LEU A 200 9.36 3.85 -21.54
C LEU A 200 9.08 2.79 -22.62
N ALA A 201 8.79 1.55 -22.22
CA ALA A 201 8.38 0.50 -23.16
C ALA A 201 7.07 0.85 -23.89
N GLY A 202 6.17 1.59 -23.23
CA GLY A 202 4.95 2.15 -23.82
C GLY A 202 5.18 3.40 -24.68
N GLY A 203 6.41 3.81 -24.93
CA GLY A 203 6.75 4.94 -25.80
C GLY A 203 6.66 6.32 -25.16
N ALA A 204 6.70 6.40 -23.82
CA ALA A 204 6.94 7.66 -23.12
C ALA A 204 8.30 8.22 -23.54
N ASP A 205 8.36 9.51 -23.86
CA ASP A 205 9.60 10.16 -24.28
C ASP A 205 10.47 10.47 -23.03
N PRO A 206 11.66 9.86 -22.89
CA PRO A 206 12.56 10.09 -21.76
C PRO A 206 13.17 11.50 -21.75
N PHE A 207 13.13 12.21 -22.89
CA PHE A 207 13.75 13.52 -23.09
C PHE A 207 12.75 14.64 -23.31
N GLN A 208 11.45 14.34 -23.32
CA GLN A 208 10.42 15.37 -23.34
C GLN A 208 10.73 16.32 -22.19
N PRO A 209 10.78 17.65 -22.41
CA PRO A 209 11.30 18.59 -21.44
C PRO A 209 10.47 18.51 -20.15
N ILE A 210 10.93 17.65 -19.25
CA ILE A 210 10.78 17.80 -17.83
C ILE A 210 11.35 19.19 -17.63
N ASN A 211 10.53 20.16 -17.27
CA ASN A 211 11.08 21.45 -16.90
C ASN A 211 11.88 21.20 -15.62
N LEU A 212 13.16 20.87 -15.80
CA LEU A 212 14.06 20.49 -14.73
C LEU A 212 14.19 21.66 -13.76
N LYS A 213 13.80 22.90 -14.10
CA LYS A 213 13.69 23.98 -13.10
C LYS A 213 12.66 23.71 -12.00
N ALA A 214 11.57 23.00 -12.28
CA ALA A 214 10.57 22.62 -11.27
C ALA A 214 10.96 21.35 -10.49
N VAL A 215 11.87 20.54 -11.04
CA VAL A 215 12.36 19.29 -10.42
C VAL A 215 13.70 19.51 -9.69
N ALA A 216 14.55 20.43 -10.15
CA ALA A 216 15.88 20.77 -9.63
C ALA A 216 15.86 21.60 -8.35
N THR A 217 14.69 22.09 -7.92
CA THR A 217 14.51 22.65 -6.58
C THR A 217 14.19 21.57 -5.53
N SER A 218 13.95 20.32 -5.95
CA SER A 218 13.87 19.15 -5.09
C SER A 218 15.16 18.33 -5.24
N GLN A 219 15.66 17.70 -4.18
CA GLN A 219 16.87 16.85 -4.22
C GLN A 219 16.76 15.59 -5.13
N ASN A 220 15.69 15.47 -5.94
CA ASN A 220 15.35 14.28 -6.74
C ASN A 220 15.56 14.43 -8.26
N SER A 221 15.98 15.59 -8.80
CA SER A 221 16.21 15.74 -10.25
C SER A 221 17.29 14.80 -10.79
N THR A 222 18.34 14.58 -10.00
CA THR A 222 19.42 13.63 -10.32
C THR A 222 18.93 12.19 -10.26
N GLY A 223 17.97 11.88 -9.36
CA GLY A 223 17.40 10.53 -9.22
C GLY A 223 16.61 10.08 -10.45
N CYS A 224 15.76 10.94 -11.02
CA CYS A 224 14.99 10.59 -12.21
C CYS A 224 15.87 10.32 -13.43
N GLN A 225 16.85 11.18 -13.69
CA GLN A 225 17.75 11.02 -14.84
C GLN A 225 18.62 9.77 -14.69
N VAL A 226 19.20 9.54 -13.51
CA VAL A 226 19.96 8.31 -13.21
C VAL A 226 19.08 7.07 -13.35
N LEU A 227 17.81 7.16 -12.93
CA LEU A 227 16.88 6.04 -13.03
C LEU A 227 16.52 5.70 -14.48
N ILE A 228 16.24 6.71 -15.31
CA ILE A 228 15.98 6.56 -16.74
C ILE A 228 17.23 5.99 -17.43
N GLU A 229 18.41 6.56 -17.18
CA GLU A 229 19.68 6.08 -17.75
C GLU A 229 19.96 4.63 -17.36
N LYS A 230 19.74 4.27 -16.08
CA LYS A 230 19.86 2.89 -15.59
C LYS A 230 18.90 1.95 -16.32
N VAL A 231 17.62 2.31 -16.43
CA VAL A 231 16.61 1.47 -17.11
C VAL A 231 16.94 1.30 -18.60
N ILE A 232 17.38 2.36 -19.28
CA ILE A 232 17.81 2.29 -20.69
C ILE A 232 19.03 1.39 -20.86
N LEU A 233 20.03 1.50 -19.98
CA LEU A 233 21.24 0.67 -20.02
C LEU A 233 20.94 -0.80 -19.73
N GLU A 234 20.04 -1.10 -18.79
CA GLU A 234 19.63 -2.47 -18.45
C GLU A 234 18.75 -3.10 -19.54
N SER A 235 17.98 -2.31 -20.28
CA SER A 235 17.11 -2.79 -21.38
C SER A 235 17.87 -3.07 -22.69
N ASN A 236 19.11 -2.60 -22.82
CA ASN A 236 19.97 -2.75 -24.00
C ASN A 236 21.05 -3.84 -23.87
N ARG A 237 21.01 -4.65 -22.79
CA ARG A 237 21.90 -5.80 -22.57
C ARG A 237 21.19 -7.10 -22.91
#